data_AF-A0A955VW21-F1
#
_entry.id   AF-A0A955VW21-F1
#
_cell.length_a   1.000
_cell.length_b   1.000
_cell.length_c   1.000
_cell.angle_alpha   90.00
_cell.angle_beta   90.00
_cell.angle_gamma   90.00
#
_symmetry.space_group_name_H-M   'P 1'
#
loop_
_entity.id
_entity.type
_entity.pdbx_description
1 polymer ?
#
loop_
_entity_poly.entity_id
_entity_poly.type
_entity_poly.pdbx_seq_one_letter_code
_entity_poly.pdbx_strand_id
1 'polypeptide(L)'
;MKVLALACLLPATALAAPTYTVEGELGAQKLVVQDGALAQRWGSDEGLIGVQQQADLDGDGTPDALVYTSCGGNGCATDYHLATVRGGKLVVTPIDSTEGEVRLKQVEGRWQLEVDQPGGQKVYVFADGKAALFATDTKRVLATVAEVKGVAPYTTDSPPRSFQADVDLDGKPETITCTIWERWGSLLCTLPTPSGPQTLSTGCDRFGALATTTNGRRDFVCNEDKIVRFDGKAYNEPR
;
A
#
# COMPACT_ATOMS: atom_id res chain seq x y z
N MET A 1 5.24 26.82 71.68
CA MET A 1 6.04 26.63 70.44
C MET A 1 5.51 25.45 69.66
N LYS A 2 4.87 25.69 68.52
CA LYS A 2 4.77 24.76 67.39
C LYS A 2 4.32 25.57 66.17
N VAL A 3 5.28 25.91 65.33
CA VAL A 3 5.05 26.57 64.04
C VAL A 3 4.70 25.45 63.05
N LEU A 4 3.46 25.45 62.55
CA LEU A 4 3.07 24.61 61.41
C LEU A 4 3.57 25.30 60.14
N ALA A 5 4.58 24.72 59.50
CA ALA A 5 4.97 25.10 58.15
C ALA A 5 3.96 24.47 57.16
N LEU A 6 3.17 25.32 56.51
CA LEU A 6 2.30 24.95 55.41
C LEU A 6 3.17 24.82 54.16
N ALA A 7 3.45 23.57 53.75
CA ALA A 7 4.16 23.30 52.51
C ALA A 7 3.23 23.65 51.33
N CYS A 8 3.56 24.73 50.62
CA CYS A 8 2.91 25.12 49.38
C CYS A 8 3.33 24.15 48.28
N LEU A 9 2.46 23.19 47.94
CA LEU A 9 2.60 22.34 46.77
C LEU A 9 2.32 23.20 45.52
N LEU A 10 3.39 23.60 44.82
CA LEU A 10 3.28 24.16 43.49
C LEU A 10 2.74 23.08 42.53
N PRO A 11 1.79 23.40 41.63
CA PRO A 11 1.34 22.46 40.62
C PRO A 11 2.51 22.13 39.69
N ALA A 12 2.81 20.84 39.53
CA ALA A 12 3.71 20.39 38.48
C ALA A 12 3.07 20.77 37.14
N THR A 13 3.63 21.76 36.45
CA THR A 13 3.34 22.03 35.05
C THR A 13 3.62 20.75 34.28
N ALA A 14 2.57 20.11 33.76
CA ALA A 14 2.70 19.04 32.79
C ALA A 14 3.55 19.58 31.63
N LEU A 15 4.68 18.92 31.35
CA LEU A 15 5.47 19.23 30.17
C LEU A 15 4.56 19.05 28.95
N ALA A 16 4.58 20.03 28.04
CA ALA A 16 3.86 19.94 26.79
C ALA A 16 4.37 18.73 26.02
N ALA A 17 3.46 17.91 25.50
CA ALA A 17 3.81 16.74 24.71
C ALA A 17 4.55 17.16 23.43
N PRO A 18 5.43 16.29 22.88
CA PRO A 18 6.13 16.58 21.65
C PRO A 18 5.16 16.84 20.49
N THR A 19 5.54 17.77 19.63
CA THR A 19 4.79 18.11 18.40
C THR A 19 5.70 18.01 17.19
N TYR A 20 5.16 17.47 16.11
CA TYR A 20 5.88 17.18 14.88
C TYR A 20 5.34 18.06 13.76
N THR A 21 6.20 18.85 13.14
CA THR A 21 5.84 19.74 12.03
C THR A 21 6.82 19.57 10.88
N VAL A 22 6.44 20.01 9.68
CA VAL A 22 7.36 20.10 8.54
C VAL A 22 7.63 21.57 8.29
N GLU A 23 8.92 21.93 8.23
CA GLU A 23 9.39 23.27 7.89
C GLU A 23 10.24 23.24 6.63
N GLY A 24 10.31 24.37 5.91
CA GLY A 24 11.12 24.54 4.71
C GLY A 24 10.32 24.44 3.40
N GLU A 25 10.97 24.84 2.31
CA GLU A 25 10.41 24.79 0.97
C GLU A 25 10.59 23.41 0.33
N LEU A 26 9.85 23.14 -0.75
CA LEU A 26 9.97 21.90 -1.54
C LEU A 26 11.44 21.64 -1.90
N GLY A 27 11.93 20.42 -1.61
CA GLY A 27 13.33 20.03 -1.84
C GLY A 27 14.31 20.41 -0.72
N ALA A 28 13.87 21.16 0.30
CA ALA A 28 14.66 21.48 1.50
C ALA A 28 13.88 21.25 2.81
N GLN A 29 12.79 20.48 2.74
CA GLN A 29 11.91 20.23 3.87
C GLN A 29 12.64 19.45 4.97
N LYS A 30 12.32 19.78 6.23
CA LYS A 30 12.78 19.05 7.41
C LYS A 30 11.58 18.79 8.33
N LEU A 31 11.52 17.58 8.87
CA LEU A 31 10.73 17.28 10.05
C LEU A 31 11.33 18.03 11.23
N VAL A 32 10.53 18.79 11.94
CA VAL A 32 10.88 19.54 13.15
C VAL A 32 10.07 19.00 14.30
N VAL A 33 10.75 18.69 15.40
CA VAL A 33 10.13 18.16 16.61
C VAL A 33 10.39 19.14 17.74
N GLN A 34 9.30 19.68 18.30
CA GLN A 34 9.34 20.51 19.49
C GLN A 34 8.89 19.69 20.69
N ASP A 35 9.78 19.54 21.68
CA ASP A 35 9.53 18.88 22.97
C ASP A 35 9.93 19.85 24.09
N GLY A 36 8.96 20.59 24.63
CA GLY A 36 9.20 21.70 25.54
C GLY A 36 10.08 22.79 24.90
N ALA A 37 11.28 22.99 25.43
CA ALA A 37 12.26 23.97 24.91
C ALA A 37 13.23 23.37 23.88
N LEU A 38 13.19 22.05 23.65
CA LEU A 38 14.06 21.37 22.71
C LEU A 38 13.44 21.36 21.32
N ALA A 39 14.21 21.77 20.31
CA ALA A 39 13.86 21.67 18.91
C ALA A 39 14.89 20.79 18.18
N GLN A 40 14.44 19.69 17.59
CA GLN A 40 15.27 18.76 16.83
C GLN A 40 14.76 18.65 15.39
N ARG A 41 15.66 18.35 14.46
CA ARG A 41 15.33 18.29 13.03
C ARG A 41 15.83 17.00 12.40
N TRP A 42 15.03 16.45 11.50
CA TRP A 42 15.37 15.34 10.63
C TRP A 42 14.97 15.68 9.20
N GLY A 43 15.68 15.15 8.20
CA GLY A 43 15.18 15.16 6.84
C GLY A 43 15.91 14.14 5.99
N SER A 44 15.23 13.69 4.94
CA SER A 44 15.80 12.92 3.85
C SER A 44 16.51 13.84 2.86
N ASP A 45 17.46 13.26 2.11
CA ASP A 45 18.03 13.91 0.91
C ASP A 45 17.06 13.83 -0.29
N GLU A 46 15.93 13.15 -0.10
CA GLU A 46 14.91 12.91 -1.12
C GLU A 46 13.60 13.61 -0.78
N GLY A 47 13.25 14.59 -1.61
CA GLY A 47 11.86 14.97 -1.88
C GLY A 47 11.05 15.63 -0.75
N LEU A 48 9.73 15.52 -0.91
CA LEU A 48 8.69 15.99 0.00
C LEU A 48 8.68 15.17 1.29
N ILE A 49 8.53 15.85 2.42
CA ILE A 49 8.30 15.25 3.74
C ILE A 49 6.88 15.63 4.20
N GLY A 50 6.15 14.68 4.80
CA GLY A 50 4.86 14.96 5.42
C GLY A 50 4.63 14.18 6.69
N VAL A 51 3.80 14.72 7.58
CA VAL A 51 3.31 14.03 8.79
C VAL A 51 1.90 13.53 8.51
N GLN A 52 1.72 12.21 8.43
CA GLN A 52 0.40 11.61 8.18
C GLN A 52 -0.44 11.55 9.46
N GLN A 53 0.17 11.20 10.58
CA GLN A 53 -0.51 11.08 11.87
C GLN A 53 0.42 11.47 13.01
N GLN A 54 -0.15 12.09 14.06
CA GLN A 54 0.48 12.25 15.37
C GLN A 54 -0.42 11.65 16.44
N ALA A 55 0.09 10.69 17.20
CA ALA A 55 -0.61 10.00 18.28
C ALA A 55 0.41 9.17 19.07
N ASP A 56 0.05 8.70 20.27
CA ASP A 56 0.79 7.64 20.94
C ASP A 56 0.62 6.34 20.13
N LEU A 57 1.55 6.09 19.20
CA LEU A 57 1.42 5.02 18.22
C LEU A 57 1.90 3.69 18.81
N ASP A 58 2.97 3.74 19.60
CA ASP A 58 3.57 2.57 20.23
C ASP A 58 3.06 2.28 21.65
N GLY A 59 2.22 3.16 22.22
CA GLY A 59 1.54 2.97 23.50
C GLY A 59 2.41 3.31 24.71
N ASP A 60 3.50 4.05 24.54
CA ASP A 60 4.40 4.44 25.62
C ASP A 60 3.95 5.70 26.40
N GLY A 61 2.84 6.31 25.99
CA GLY A 61 2.25 7.51 26.60
C GLY A 61 2.78 8.82 26.03
N THR A 62 3.71 8.77 25.08
CA THR A 62 4.26 9.93 24.37
C THR A 62 3.76 9.93 22.93
N PRO A 63 3.29 11.08 22.39
CA PRO A 63 2.97 11.14 20.98
C PRO A 63 4.18 10.86 20.08
N ASP A 64 3.98 9.96 19.14
CA ASP A 64 4.84 9.71 17.97
C ASP A 64 4.24 10.36 16.72
N ALA A 65 5.01 10.33 15.62
CA ALA A 65 4.52 10.67 14.30
C ALA A 65 4.79 9.58 13.27
N LEU A 66 3.77 9.27 12.46
CA LEU A 66 3.95 8.56 11.20
C LEU A 66 4.29 9.60 10.13
N VAL A 67 5.50 9.50 9.60
CA VAL A 67 6.09 10.45 8.65
C VAL A 67 6.29 9.75 7.31
N TYR A 68 6.09 10.46 6.21
CA TYR A 68 6.38 9.93 4.89
C TYR A 68 7.36 10.81 4.12
N THR A 69 8.12 10.18 3.22
CA THR A 69 8.98 10.84 2.23
C THR A 69 8.59 10.40 0.83
N SER A 70 8.58 11.32 -0.13
CA SER A 70 8.24 11.03 -1.53
C SER A 70 8.94 11.99 -2.47
N CYS A 71 9.27 11.54 -3.69
CA CYS A 71 9.82 12.42 -4.72
C CYS A 71 8.80 13.48 -5.23
N GLY A 72 7.50 13.34 -4.91
CA GLY A 72 6.44 14.29 -5.31
C GLY A 72 5.88 14.14 -6.73
N GLY A 73 6.52 13.33 -7.56
CA GLY A 73 6.12 13.05 -8.93
C GLY A 73 5.21 11.82 -9.06
N ASN A 74 4.60 11.67 -10.24
CA ASN A 74 3.81 10.48 -10.57
C ASN A 74 4.72 9.25 -10.68
N GLY A 75 4.36 8.15 -10.02
CA GLY A 75 5.12 6.88 -10.05
C GLY A 75 6.25 6.76 -9.04
N CYS A 76 6.41 7.70 -8.10
CA CYS A 76 7.36 7.58 -7.00
C CYS A 76 6.75 6.80 -5.84
N ALA A 77 7.51 5.82 -5.34
CA ALA A 77 7.20 5.18 -4.07
C ALA A 77 7.20 6.22 -2.95
N THR A 78 6.40 5.95 -1.92
CA THR A 78 6.38 6.73 -0.69
C THR A 78 6.94 5.85 0.41
N ASP A 79 8.01 6.32 1.04
CA ASP A 79 8.61 5.64 2.18
C ASP A 79 8.00 6.17 3.46
N TYR A 80 7.73 5.29 4.41
CA TYR A 80 7.20 5.67 5.72
C TYR A 80 8.21 5.43 6.82
N HIS A 81 8.17 6.31 7.81
CA HIS A 81 9.03 6.31 8.98
C HIS A 81 8.20 6.52 10.24
N LEU A 82 8.64 5.93 11.34
CA LEU A 82 8.16 6.27 12.67
C LEU A 82 9.14 7.26 13.31
N ALA A 83 8.64 8.43 13.71
CA ALA A 83 9.39 9.44 14.43
C ALA A 83 8.91 9.50 15.89
N THR A 84 9.82 9.25 16.83
CA THR A 84 9.55 9.17 18.27
C THR A 84 10.55 10.03 19.06
N VAL A 85 10.17 10.56 20.22
CA VAL A 85 11.11 11.24 21.13
C VAL A 85 11.40 10.33 22.31
N ARG A 86 12.64 9.84 22.40
CA ARG A 86 13.08 8.92 23.45
C ARG A 86 14.26 9.49 24.21
N GLY A 87 14.11 9.63 25.53
CA GLY A 87 15.13 10.26 26.38
C GLY A 87 15.51 11.68 25.93
N GLY A 88 14.52 12.44 25.44
CA GLY A 88 14.71 13.80 24.91
C GLY A 88 15.40 13.87 23.55
N LYS A 89 15.55 12.75 22.83
CA LYS A 89 16.14 12.70 21.50
C LYS A 89 15.12 12.23 20.46
N LEU A 90 15.10 12.93 19.32
CA LEU A 90 14.36 12.48 18.16
C LEU A 90 15.05 11.24 17.57
N VAL A 91 14.27 10.18 17.41
CA VAL A 91 14.64 8.95 16.71
C VAL A 91 13.67 8.75 15.56
N VAL A 92 14.18 8.66 14.34
CA VAL A 92 13.38 8.38 13.14
C VAL A 92 13.82 7.03 12.59
N THR A 93 12.89 6.07 12.52
CA THR A 93 13.15 4.72 12.05
C THR A 93 12.37 4.44 10.78
N PRO A 94 12.99 3.84 9.74
CA PRO A 94 12.27 3.43 8.53
C PRO A 94 11.33 2.27 8.84
N ILE A 95 10.22 2.23 8.12
CA ILE A 95 9.30 1.10 8.08
C ILE A 95 9.55 0.36 6.78
N ASP A 96 9.94 -0.91 6.88
CA ASP A 96 10.33 -1.69 5.70
C ASP A 96 9.16 -1.92 4.75
N SER A 97 9.43 -1.97 3.45
CA SER A 97 8.48 -2.40 2.42
C SER A 97 7.14 -1.65 2.43
N THR A 98 7.16 -0.33 2.30
CA THR A 98 5.93 0.49 2.23
C THR A 98 5.47 0.78 0.79
N GLU A 99 6.00 0.05 -0.19
CA GLU A 99 5.62 0.14 -1.60
C GLU A 99 4.18 -0.37 -1.81
N GLY A 100 3.19 0.51 -1.76
CA GLY A 100 1.80 0.13 -1.88
C GLY A 100 0.83 1.19 -1.36
N GLU A 101 -0.44 0.81 -1.23
CA GLU A 101 -1.42 1.67 -0.56
C GLU A 101 -1.28 1.51 0.95
N VAL A 102 -0.99 2.61 1.64
CA VAL A 102 -0.75 2.62 3.09
C VAL A 102 -1.96 3.16 3.83
N ARG A 103 -2.44 2.42 4.83
CA ARG A 103 -3.57 2.82 5.69
C ARG A 103 -3.20 2.62 7.15
N LEU A 104 -3.40 3.67 7.96
CA LEU A 104 -3.23 3.60 9.40
C LEU A 104 -4.61 3.47 10.07
N LYS A 105 -4.78 2.49 10.96
CA LYS A 105 -6.03 2.27 11.70
C LYS A 105 -5.79 1.78 13.12
N GLN A 106 -6.79 1.93 13.99
CA GLN A 106 -6.79 1.28 15.30
C GLN A 106 -7.61 -0.02 15.26
N VAL A 107 -7.02 -1.10 15.78
CA VAL A 107 -7.66 -2.41 15.95
C VAL A 107 -7.48 -2.82 17.39
N GLU A 108 -8.60 -3.00 18.11
CA GLU A 108 -8.60 -3.39 19.53
C GLU A 108 -7.72 -2.47 20.40
N GLY A 109 -7.74 -1.16 20.11
CA GLY A 109 -6.98 -0.14 20.85
C GLY A 109 -5.49 -0.06 20.48
N ARG A 110 -5.01 -0.84 19.51
CA ARG A 110 -3.63 -0.77 19.01
C ARG A 110 -3.59 -0.19 17.61
N TRP A 111 -2.62 0.69 17.36
CA TRP A 111 -2.37 1.18 16.01
C TRP A 111 -1.75 0.11 15.12
N GLN A 112 -2.24 0.04 13.89
CA GLN A 112 -1.77 -0.85 12.85
C GLN A 112 -1.59 -0.08 11.55
N LEU A 113 -0.43 -0.27 10.93
CA LEU A 113 -0.15 0.21 9.58
C LEU A 113 -0.32 -0.94 8.60
N GLU A 114 -1.31 -0.83 7.73
CA GLU A 114 -1.55 -1.79 6.65
C GLU A 114 -0.92 -1.27 5.36
N VAL A 115 -0.19 -2.13 4.69
CA VAL A 115 0.43 -1.86 3.39
C VAL A 115 -0.10 -2.89 2.39
N ASP A 116 -0.98 -2.44 1.50
CA ASP A 116 -1.52 -3.27 0.41
C ASP A 116 -0.54 -3.25 -0.78
N GLN A 117 0.05 -4.40 -1.08
CA GLN A 117 1.06 -4.58 -2.12
C GLN A 117 0.62 -5.61 -3.18
N PRO A 118 1.23 -5.61 -4.37
CA PRO A 118 1.18 -6.78 -5.25
C PRO A 118 1.61 -8.04 -4.48
N GLY A 119 0.77 -9.07 -4.49
CA GLY A 119 1.03 -10.34 -3.79
C GLY A 119 0.55 -10.44 -2.34
N GLY A 120 0.07 -9.36 -1.70
CA GLY A 120 -0.46 -9.45 -0.34
C GLY A 120 -0.56 -8.13 0.42
N GLN A 121 -1.07 -8.22 1.63
CA GLN A 121 -1.07 -7.14 2.61
C GLN A 121 -0.04 -7.43 3.70
N LYS A 122 0.73 -6.42 4.10
CA LYS A 122 1.56 -6.45 5.31
C LYS A 122 0.92 -5.58 6.37
N VAL A 123 0.95 -6.06 7.62
CA VAL A 123 0.44 -5.31 8.77
C VAL A 123 1.58 -5.12 9.75
N TYR A 124 1.86 -3.86 10.10
CA TYR A 124 2.83 -3.49 11.11
C TYR A 124 2.13 -2.98 12.36
N VAL A 125 2.69 -3.31 13.52
CA VAL A 125 2.33 -2.71 14.81
C VAL A 125 3.52 -1.90 15.32
N PHE A 126 3.25 -0.90 16.14
CA PHE A 126 4.29 -0.07 16.73
C PHE A 126 4.58 -0.54 18.15
N ALA A 127 5.86 -0.64 18.46
CA ALA A 127 6.35 -0.96 19.79
C ALA A 127 7.78 -0.44 19.92
N ASP A 128 8.10 0.16 21.06
CA ASP A 128 9.44 0.62 21.38
C ASP A 128 10.07 1.54 20.31
N GLY A 129 9.27 2.47 19.76
CA GLY A 129 9.77 3.47 18.82
C GLY A 129 10.12 2.89 17.46
N LYS A 130 9.58 1.71 17.13
CA LYS A 130 9.77 0.99 15.87
C LYS A 130 8.46 0.42 15.37
N ALA A 131 8.36 0.25 14.06
CA ALA A 131 7.35 -0.61 13.45
C ALA A 131 7.88 -2.05 13.36
N ALA A 132 7.08 -3.01 13.81
CA ALA A 132 7.36 -4.44 13.69
C ALA A 132 6.30 -5.10 12.81
N LEU A 133 6.74 -5.95 11.87
CA LEU A 133 5.83 -6.74 11.05
C LEU A 133 5.04 -7.70 11.96
N PHE A 134 3.73 -7.48 12.04
CA PHE A 134 2.81 -8.26 12.85
C PHE A 134 2.20 -9.42 12.06
N ALA A 135 1.80 -9.15 10.82
CA ALA A 135 1.18 -10.14 9.95
C ALA A 135 1.50 -9.91 8.47
N THR A 136 1.43 -10.98 7.70
CA THR A 136 1.40 -10.94 6.25
C THR A 136 0.22 -11.77 5.79
N ASP A 137 -0.69 -11.15 5.06
CA ASP A 137 -1.75 -11.85 4.34
C ASP A 137 -1.32 -11.95 2.87
N THR A 138 -0.96 -13.14 2.42
CA THR A 138 -0.63 -13.35 1.02
C THR A 138 -1.92 -13.40 0.21
N LYS A 139 -2.03 -12.56 -0.84
CA LYS A 139 -3.18 -12.61 -1.73
C LYS A 139 -3.36 -14.02 -2.26
N ARG A 140 -4.58 -14.54 -2.16
CA ARG A 140 -4.92 -15.87 -2.68
C ARG A 140 -4.77 -15.86 -4.19
N VAL A 141 -3.72 -16.50 -4.69
CA VAL A 141 -3.53 -16.73 -6.11
C VAL A 141 -4.55 -17.77 -6.59
N LEU A 142 -5.53 -17.36 -7.38
CA LEU A 142 -6.52 -18.27 -7.97
C LEU A 142 -5.84 -19.14 -9.02
N ALA A 143 -5.98 -20.47 -8.89
CA ALA A 143 -5.44 -21.43 -9.84
C ALA A 143 -6.13 -21.29 -11.20
N THR A 144 -5.33 -21.25 -12.26
CA THR A 144 -5.79 -21.14 -13.65
C THR A 144 -5.55 -22.44 -14.40
N VAL A 145 -6.39 -22.70 -15.39
CA VAL A 145 -6.19 -23.82 -16.33
C VAL A 145 -5.16 -23.47 -17.40
N ALA A 146 -5.07 -22.19 -17.76
CA ALA A 146 -4.09 -21.63 -18.68
C ALA A 146 -4.01 -20.12 -18.42
N GLU A 147 -2.82 -19.53 -18.58
CA GLU A 147 -2.60 -18.11 -18.33
C GLU A 147 -1.43 -17.54 -19.10
N VAL A 148 -1.40 -16.21 -19.16
CA VAL A 148 -0.26 -15.41 -19.56
C VAL A 148 0.08 -14.40 -18.47
N LYS A 149 1.37 -14.05 -18.40
CA LYS A 149 1.88 -12.98 -17.54
C LYS A 149 2.54 -11.91 -18.40
N GLY A 150 2.35 -10.65 -18.02
CA GLY A 150 3.21 -9.55 -18.40
C GLY A 150 4.61 -9.85 -17.84
N VAL A 151 5.63 -9.75 -18.68
CA VAL A 151 7.02 -9.96 -18.27
C VAL A 151 7.81 -8.75 -18.70
N ALA A 152 8.43 -8.07 -17.74
CA ALA A 152 9.37 -6.98 -18.00
C ALA A 152 10.68 -7.52 -18.61
N PRO A 153 11.40 -6.73 -19.44
CA PRO A 153 11.11 -5.36 -19.83
C PRO A 153 10.03 -5.25 -20.91
N TYR A 154 9.22 -4.20 -20.84
CA TYR A 154 8.15 -3.89 -21.80
C TYR A 154 8.69 -2.94 -22.87
N THR A 155 8.79 -3.42 -24.11
CA THR A 155 9.16 -2.60 -25.26
C THR A 155 8.00 -2.52 -26.26
N THR A 156 7.99 -1.51 -27.13
CA THR A 156 7.08 -1.37 -28.28
C THR A 156 7.00 -2.64 -29.14
N ASP A 157 8.06 -3.44 -29.16
CA ASP A 157 8.20 -4.64 -29.97
C ASP A 157 7.79 -5.93 -29.22
N SER A 158 7.23 -5.80 -28.02
CA SER A 158 6.83 -6.98 -27.24
C SER A 158 5.71 -7.72 -27.97
N PRO A 159 5.94 -8.98 -28.39
CA PRO A 159 4.93 -9.71 -29.14
C PRO A 159 3.71 -9.98 -28.27
N PRO A 160 2.50 -10.04 -28.87
CA PRO A 160 1.31 -10.45 -28.14
C PRO A 160 1.50 -11.85 -27.57
N ARG A 161 1.01 -12.05 -26.35
CA ARG A 161 1.00 -13.36 -25.70
C ARG A 161 -0.36 -13.98 -25.88
N SER A 162 -0.40 -15.30 -25.99
CA SER A 162 -1.67 -16.02 -26.12
C SER A 162 -1.67 -17.31 -25.32
N PHE A 163 -2.86 -17.74 -24.95
CA PHE A 163 -3.14 -19.05 -24.37
C PHE A 163 -4.46 -19.54 -24.93
N GLN A 164 -4.71 -20.85 -24.80
CA GLN A 164 -5.96 -21.46 -25.23
C GLN A 164 -6.84 -21.80 -24.03
N ALA A 165 -8.13 -21.53 -24.17
CA ALA A 165 -9.13 -21.99 -23.22
C ALA A 165 -10.46 -22.17 -23.96
N ASP A 166 -11.22 -23.20 -23.59
CA ASP A 166 -12.61 -23.38 -24.05
C ASP A 166 -13.51 -22.41 -23.27
N VAL A 167 -13.83 -21.29 -23.91
CA VAL A 167 -14.49 -20.12 -23.32
C VAL A 167 -15.99 -20.33 -23.22
N ASP A 168 -16.63 -20.92 -24.23
CA ASP A 168 -18.06 -21.15 -24.26
C ASP A 168 -18.49 -22.61 -24.02
N LEU A 169 -17.53 -23.46 -23.65
CA LEU A 169 -17.73 -24.84 -23.19
C LEU A 169 -18.25 -25.76 -24.31
N ASP A 170 -17.94 -25.45 -25.57
CA ASP A 170 -18.32 -26.27 -26.73
C ASP A 170 -17.33 -27.41 -27.02
N GLY A 171 -16.26 -27.51 -26.22
CA GLY A 171 -15.19 -28.49 -26.37
C GLY A 171 -14.09 -28.08 -27.36
N LYS A 172 -14.14 -26.87 -27.94
CA LYS A 172 -13.13 -26.33 -28.85
C LYS A 172 -12.45 -25.11 -28.22
N PRO A 173 -11.19 -25.25 -27.79
CA PRO A 173 -10.47 -24.13 -27.22
C PRO A 173 -10.32 -22.95 -28.18
N GLU A 174 -10.61 -21.75 -27.70
CA GLU A 174 -10.31 -20.51 -28.41
C GLU A 174 -8.95 -19.95 -28.00
N THR A 175 -8.30 -19.28 -28.95
CA THR A 175 -7.05 -18.53 -28.69
C THR A 175 -7.40 -17.16 -28.12
N ILE A 176 -6.96 -16.92 -26.89
CA ILE A 176 -7.07 -15.62 -26.23
C ILE A 176 -5.74 -14.89 -26.42
N THR A 177 -5.79 -13.70 -27.00
CA THR A 177 -4.62 -12.90 -27.31
C THR A 177 -4.58 -11.66 -26.42
N CYS A 178 -3.44 -11.44 -25.78
CA CYS A 178 -3.17 -10.30 -24.92
C CYS A 178 -1.98 -9.49 -25.47
N THR A 179 -2.20 -8.22 -25.77
CA THR A 179 -1.12 -7.27 -26.07
C THR A 179 -0.63 -6.63 -24.78
N ILE A 180 0.59 -6.10 -24.80
CA ILE A 180 1.19 -5.40 -23.66
C ILE A 180 1.07 -3.90 -23.89
N TRP A 181 0.54 -3.18 -22.90
CA TRP A 181 0.53 -1.72 -22.90
C TRP A 181 1.90 -1.20 -22.46
N GLU A 182 2.68 -0.71 -23.42
CA GLU A 182 4.07 -0.26 -23.25
C GLU A 182 4.32 0.72 -22.09
N ARG A 183 3.32 1.54 -21.73
CA ARG A 183 3.49 2.57 -20.70
C ARG A 183 3.47 2.02 -19.28
N TRP A 184 2.72 0.94 -19.05
CA TRP A 184 2.47 0.40 -17.71
C TRP A 184 2.79 -1.10 -17.60
N GLY A 185 3.12 -1.77 -18.71
CA GLY A 185 3.38 -3.21 -18.75
C GLY A 185 2.13 -4.09 -18.68
N SER A 186 0.95 -3.49 -18.55
CA SER A 186 -0.31 -4.20 -18.36
C SER A 186 -0.78 -4.94 -19.60
N LEU A 187 -1.45 -6.08 -19.40
CA LEU A 187 -2.08 -6.88 -20.43
C LEU A 187 -3.43 -6.28 -20.86
N LEU A 188 -3.60 -6.20 -22.18
CA LEU A 188 -4.84 -5.87 -22.89
C LEU A 188 -5.33 -7.13 -23.60
N CYS A 189 -6.26 -7.86 -22.98
CA CYS A 189 -6.69 -9.17 -23.47
C CYS A 189 -8.02 -9.08 -24.24
N THR A 190 -8.09 -9.73 -25.40
CA THR A 190 -9.31 -9.80 -26.20
C THR A 190 -9.98 -11.15 -26.02
N LEU A 191 -11.23 -11.14 -25.55
CA LEU A 191 -12.07 -12.31 -25.31
C LEU A 191 -13.16 -12.46 -26.38
N PRO A 192 -13.50 -13.68 -26.81
CA PRO A 192 -14.65 -13.91 -27.66
C PRO A 192 -15.96 -13.75 -26.85
N THR A 193 -16.92 -13.02 -27.41
CA THR A 193 -18.29 -12.93 -26.88
C THR A 193 -19.31 -13.21 -27.99
N PRO A 194 -20.59 -13.50 -27.66
CA PRO A 194 -21.63 -13.67 -28.67
C PRO A 194 -21.87 -12.41 -29.53
N SER A 195 -21.52 -11.22 -29.00
CA SER A 195 -21.65 -9.94 -29.72
C SER A 195 -20.40 -9.56 -30.52
N GLY A 196 -19.37 -10.41 -30.52
CA GLY A 196 -18.06 -10.16 -31.13
C GLY A 196 -16.92 -10.08 -30.11
N PRO A 197 -15.67 -9.94 -30.56
CA PRO A 197 -14.53 -9.82 -29.66
C PRO A 197 -14.61 -8.59 -28.75
N GLN A 198 -14.31 -8.77 -27.46
CA GLN A 198 -14.24 -7.71 -26.46
C GLN A 198 -12.82 -7.58 -25.91
N THR A 199 -12.21 -6.41 -26.02
CA THR A 199 -10.92 -6.12 -25.38
C THR A 199 -11.14 -5.58 -23.97
N LEU A 200 -10.44 -6.16 -22.98
CA LEU A 200 -10.43 -5.72 -21.59
C LEU A 200 -9.18 -4.88 -21.33
N SER A 201 -9.35 -3.71 -20.70
CA SER A 201 -8.29 -2.79 -20.31
C SER A 201 -8.11 -2.76 -18.80
N THR A 202 -8.04 -3.94 -18.21
CA THR A 202 -8.08 -4.17 -16.75
C THR A 202 -6.77 -3.88 -16.02
N GLY A 203 -5.71 -3.49 -16.73
CA GLY A 203 -4.43 -3.15 -16.11
C GLY A 203 -3.70 -4.36 -15.47
N CYS A 204 -3.95 -5.59 -15.96
CA CYS A 204 -3.45 -6.79 -15.29
C CYS A 204 -2.02 -7.14 -15.69
N ASP A 205 -1.23 -7.62 -14.75
CA ASP A 205 0.07 -8.24 -15.02
C ASP A 205 -0.04 -9.75 -15.23
N ARG A 206 -1.18 -10.33 -14.87
CA ARG A 206 -1.53 -11.74 -15.10
C ARG A 206 -2.95 -11.85 -15.60
N PHE A 207 -3.16 -12.67 -16.62
CA PHE A 207 -4.50 -12.97 -17.11
C PHE A 207 -4.63 -14.46 -17.41
N GLY A 208 -5.66 -15.11 -16.88
CA GLY A 208 -5.81 -16.55 -17.03
C GLY A 208 -7.24 -17.05 -16.90
N ALA A 209 -7.49 -18.18 -17.52
CA ALA A 209 -8.77 -18.89 -17.48
C ALA A 209 -8.91 -19.67 -16.16
N LEU A 210 -10.05 -19.54 -15.51
CA LEU A 210 -10.39 -20.29 -14.30
C LEU A 210 -11.11 -21.59 -14.64
N ALA A 211 -11.17 -22.52 -13.68
CA ALA A 211 -11.99 -23.73 -13.81
C ALA A 211 -13.49 -23.43 -13.67
N THR A 212 -13.85 -22.28 -13.07
CA THR A 212 -15.23 -21.86 -12.83
C THR A 212 -15.86 -21.22 -14.07
N THR A 213 -17.19 -21.17 -14.07
CA THR A 213 -17.99 -20.68 -15.18
C THR A 213 -19.15 -19.84 -14.65
N THR A 214 -19.48 -18.76 -15.35
CA THR A 214 -20.65 -17.91 -15.09
C THR A 214 -21.43 -17.73 -16.38
N ASN A 215 -22.76 -17.88 -16.32
CA ASN A 215 -23.67 -17.70 -17.47
C ASN A 215 -23.26 -18.51 -18.72
N GLY A 216 -22.83 -19.76 -18.50
CA GLY A 216 -22.45 -20.67 -19.59
C GLY A 216 -21.09 -20.36 -20.23
N ARG A 217 -20.28 -19.46 -19.66
CA ARG A 217 -18.94 -19.15 -20.15
C ARG A 217 -17.90 -19.24 -19.04
N ARG A 218 -16.66 -19.49 -19.42
CA ARG A 218 -15.51 -19.57 -18.50
C ARG A 218 -15.23 -18.22 -17.84
N ASP A 219 -14.95 -18.25 -16.55
CA ASP A 219 -14.46 -17.09 -15.80
C ASP A 219 -12.97 -16.89 -16.04
N PHE A 220 -12.50 -15.65 -15.90
CA PHE A 220 -11.08 -15.33 -15.97
C PHE A 220 -10.61 -14.66 -14.68
N VAL A 221 -9.31 -14.69 -14.43
CA VAL A 221 -8.66 -13.92 -13.37
C VAL A 221 -7.73 -12.87 -13.97
N CYS A 222 -7.79 -11.68 -13.39
CA CYS A 222 -6.86 -10.59 -13.54
C CYS A 222 -5.97 -10.53 -12.29
N ASN A 223 -4.66 -10.39 -12.47
CA ASN A 223 -3.67 -10.45 -11.39
C ASN A 223 -3.80 -11.75 -10.59
N GLU A 224 -3.83 -11.69 -9.26
CA GLU A 224 -3.88 -12.88 -8.40
C GLU A 224 -5.31 -13.39 -8.16
N ASP A 225 -6.28 -12.48 -7.98
CA ASP A 225 -7.56 -12.76 -7.34
C ASP A 225 -8.80 -12.07 -7.97
N LYS A 226 -8.62 -11.09 -8.86
CA LYS A 226 -9.72 -10.33 -9.44
C LYS A 226 -10.44 -11.13 -10.52
N ILE A 227 -11.67 -11.56 -10.25
CA ILE A 227 -12.43 -12.42 -11.18
C ILE A 227 -13.20 -11.59 -12.21
N VAL A 228 -12.98 -11.89 -13.48
CA VAL A 228 -13.72 -11.38 -14.64
C VAL A 228 -14.83 -12.38 -14.98
N ARG A 229 -16.09 -11.94 -14.97
CA ARG A 229 -17.26 -12.79 -15.21
C ARG A 229 -18.10 -12.30 -16.39
N PHE A 230 -18.71 -13.24 -17.11
CA PHE A 230 -19.64 -12.95 -18.19
C PHE A 230 -21.06 -12.66 -17.64
N ASP A 231 -21.65 -11.54 -18.01
CA ASP A 231 -23.00 -11.14 -17.53
C ASP A 231 -24.16 -11.63 -18.42
N GLY A 232 -23.86 -12.39 -19.47
CA GLY A 232 -24.81 -12.80 -20.51
C GLY A 232 -24.64 -12.03 -21.81
N LYS A 233 -23.93 -10.89 -21.80
CA LYS A 233 -23.63 -10.06 -22.96
C LYS A 233 -22.13 -9.76 -23.11
N ALA A 234 -21.46 -9.41 -22.03
CA ALA A 234 -20.06 -9.01 -21.99
C ALA A 234 -19.35 -9.51 -20.73
N TYR A 235 -18.02 -9.48 -20.74
CA TYR A 235 -17.20 -9.68 -19.56
C TYR A 235 -17.10 -8.40 -18.75
N ASN A 236 -17.40 -8.48 -17.45
CA ASN A 236 -17.28 -7.37 -16.53
C ASN A 236 -15.85 -7.22 -16.02
N GLU A 237 -15.27 -6.05 -16.24
CA GLU A 237 -13.99 -5.69 -15.67
C GLU A 237 -14.08 -5.63 -14.14
N PRO A 238 -13.18 -6.32 -13.42
CA PRO A 238 -13.16 -6.28 -11.97
C PRO A 238 -12.69 -4.88 -11.55
N ARG A 239 -13.55 -4.16 -10.82
CA ARG A 239 -13.15 -2.91 -10.15
C ARG A 239 -12.12 -3.23 -9.09
#